data_AF-A0A1Y3WK21-F1
#
_entry.id   AF-A0A1Y3WK21-F1
#
_cell.length_a   1.000
_cell.length_b   1.000
_cell.length_c   1.000
_cell.angle_alpha   90.00
_cell.angle_beta   90.00
_cell.angle_gamma   90.00
#
_symmetry.space_group_name_H-M   'P 1'
#
loop_
_entity.id
_entity.type
_entity.pdbx_description
1 polymer ?
#
loop_
_entity_poly.entity_id
_entity_poly.type
_entity_poly.pdbx_seq_one_letter_code
_entity_poly.pdbx_strand_id
1 'polypeptide(L)'
;MRIVQIVFSPTGGTQRVADLITGAWGLPVTQFDLSDPAAGCTELQLDSQDLVLIAVPSFGGRVPALAIKKACLVRKECELYI
;
A
#
# COMPACT_ATOMS: atom_id res chain seq x y z
N MET A 1 10.23 2.41 -14.92
CA MET A 1 9.55 3.26 -13.93
C MET A 1 8.06 2.99 -13.99
N ARG A 2 7.50 2.54 -12.88
CA ARG A 2 6.06 2.34 -12.68
C ARG A 2 5.70 2.84 -11.29
N ILE A 3 4.40 2.94 -11.02
CA ILE A 3 3.88 3.15 -9.68
C ILE A 3 3.54 1.79 -9.08
N VAL A 4 4.06 1.54 -7.88
CA VAL A 4 3.64 0.40 -7.06
C VAL A 4 2.70 0.94 -6.00
N GLN A 5 1.42 0.61 -6.13
CA GLN A 5 0.36 1.09 -5.25
C GLN A 5 0.03 -0.01 -4.23
N ILE A 6 0.40 0.21 -2.98
CA ILE A 6 0.23 -0.75 -1.88
C ILE A 6 -0.85 -0.20 -0.98
N VAL A 7 -2.02 -0.85 -0.96
CA VAL A 7 -3.21 -0.29 -0.34
C VAL A 7 -3.79 -1.27 0.66
N PHE A 8 -4.12 -0.80 1.86
CA PHE A 8 -5.09 -1.47 2.72
C PHE A 8 -6.34 -0.61 2.73
N SER A 9 -7.47 -1.08 2.22
CA SER A 9 -8.70 -0.28 2.07
C SER A 9 -9.96 -1.14 2.22
N PRO A 10 -10.23 -1.67 3.42
CA PRO A 10 -11.36 -2.59 3.66
C PRO A 10 -12.73 -1.95 3.41
N THR A 11 -12.82 -0.61 3.39
CA THR A 11 -14.05 0.15 3.10
C THR A 11 -13.99 0.94 1.79
N GLY A 12 -12.94 0.75 0.97
CA GLY A 12 -12.78 1.39 -0.34
C GLY A 12 -12.34 2.87 -0.33
N GLY A 13 -12.50 3.61 0.78
CA GLY A 13 -12.18 5.05 0.82
C GLY A 13 -10.70 5.36 0.54
N THR A 14 -9.79 4.60 1.13
CA THR A 14 -8.35 4.77 0.91
C THR A 14 -7.94 4.42 -0.52
N GLN A 15 -8.50 3.36 -1.09
CA GLN A 15 -8.28 2.97 -2.49
C GLN A 15 -8.68 4.11 -3.44
N ARG A 16 -9.88 4.67 -3.25
CA ARG A 16 -10.36 5.77 -4.10
C ARG A 16 -9.43 6.97 -4.12
N VAL A 17 -8.88 7.35 -2.96
CA VAL A 17 -7.91 8.46 -2.88
C VAL A 17 -6.59 8.06 -3.54
N ALA A 18 -6.11 6.85 -3.29
CA ALA A 18 -4.88 6.36 -3.89
C ALA A 18 -4.98 6.33 -5.44
N ASP A 19 -6.11 5.92 -6.01
CA ASP A 19 -6.34 5.88 -7.46
C ASP A 19 -6.34 7.28 -8.08
N LEU A 20 -6.93 8.27 -7.39
CA LEU A 20 -6.90 9.65 -7.86
C LEU A 20 -5.47 10.21 -7.89
N ILE A 21 -4.66 9.89 -6.87
CA ILE A 21 -3.27 10.32 -6.79
C ILE A 21 -2.43 9.67 -7.90
N THR A 22 -2.48 8.34 -8.01
CA THR A 22 -1.66 7.61 -9.00
C THR A 22 -2.12 7.86 -10.43
N GLY A 23 -3.43 8.04 -10.64
CA GLY A 23 -4.00 8.43 -11.93
C GLY A 23 -3.51 9.79 -12.43
N ALA A 24 -3.24 10.73 -11.52
CA ALA A 24 -2.70 12.05 -11.88
C ALA A 24 -1.22 12.01 -12.34
N TRP A 25 -0.48 10.96 -12.00
CA TRP A 25 0.94 10.84 -12.32
C TRP A 25 1.20 10.25 -13.71
N GLY A 26 0.20 9.63 -14.35
CA GLY A 26 0.29 9.16 -15.74
C GLY A 26 1.31 8.03 -15.98
N LEU A 27 1.75 7.34 -14.93
CA LEU A 27 2.63 6.17 -15.04
C LEU A 27 1.82 4.87 -14.89
N PRO A 28 2.29 3.75 -15.46
CA PRO A 28 1.67 2.45 -15.23
C PRO A 28 1.59 2.12 -13.74
N VAL A 29 0.42 1.65 -13.27
CA VAL A 29 0.18 1.31 -11.88
C VAL A 29 0.13 -0.21 -11.72
N THR A 30 0.92 -0.76 -10.80
CA THR A 30 0.78 -2.13 -10.29
C THR A 30 0.25 -2.07 -8.87
N GLN A 31 -0.91 -2.65 -8.63
CA GLN A 31 -1.61 -2.55 -7.35
C GLN A 31 -1.44 -3.83 -6.51
N PHE A 32 -1.24 -3.64 -5.21
CA PHE A 32 -1.18 -4.67 -4.18
C PHE A 32 -2.19 -4.32 -3.09
N ASP A 33 -3.30 -5.06 -3.03
CA ASP A 33 -4.32 -4.89 -2.00
C ASP A 33 -4.00 -5.77 -0.78
N LEU A 34 -3.56 -5.14 0.30
CA LEU A 34 -3.31 -5.79 1.59
C LEU A 34 -4.61 -6.19 2.30
N SER A 35 -5.78 -5.73 1.85
CA SER A 35 -7.07 -6.16 2.40
C SER A 35 -7.43 -7.57 1.96
N ASP A 36 -6.96 -7.99 0.77
CA ASP A 36 -7.17 -9.33 0.26
C ASP A 36 -6.47 -10.36 1.18
N PRO A 37 -7.21 -11.35 1.71
CA PRO A 37 -6.62 -12.43 2.50
C PRO A 37 -5.62 -13.30 1.72
N ALA A 38 -5.79 -13.41 0.40
CA ALA A 38 -4.92 -14.19 -0.48
C ALA A 38 -3.69 -13.40 -0.94
N ALA A 39 -3.72 -12.07 -0.83
CA ALA A 39 -2.58 -11.23 -1.20
C ALA A 39 -1.42 -11.41 -0.19
N GLY A 40 -0.38 -12.10 -0.64
CA GLY A 40 0.91 -12.16 0.03
C GLY A 40 1.89 -11.11 -0.52
N CYS A 41 2.83 -10.65 0.30
CA CYS A 41 3.94 -9.78 -0.16
C CYS A 41 5.10 -10.55 -0.81
N THR A 42 4.99 -11.87 -0.96
CA THR A 42 6.06 -12.75 -1.43
C THR A 42 6.46 -12.49 -2.89
N GLU A 43 5.57 -11.88 -3.67
CA GLU A 43 5.78 -11.59 -5.09
C GLU A 43 6.21 -10.15 -5.37
N LEU A 44 6.27 -9.27 -4.36
CA LEU A 44 6.64 -7.88 -4.59
C LEU A 44 8.15 -7.73 -4.84
N GLN A 45 8.51 -7.51 -6.09
CA GLN A 45 9.84 -7.08 -6.51
C GLN A 45 9.80 -5.57 -6.79
N LEU A 46 10.52 -4.80 -5.98
CA LEU A 46 10.69 -3.36 -6.18
C LEU A 46 11.99 -3.09 -6.94
N ASP A 47 11.92 -2.27 -7.98
CA ASP A 47 13.11 -1.73 -8.65
C ASP A 47 13.49 -0.35 -8.10
N SER A 48 14.76 0.04 -8.23
CA SER A 48 15.26 1.37 -7.83
C SER A 48 14.57 2.56 -8.50
N GLN A 49 13.92 2.33 -9.65
CA GLN A 49 13.19 3.33 -10.42
C GLN A 49 11.67 3.30 -10.14
N ASP A 50 11.19 2.45 -9.23
CA ASP A 50 9.77 2.36 -8.90
C ASP A 50 9.35 3.49 -7.93
N LEU A 51 8.21 4.11 -8.22
CA LEU A 51 7.56 5.05 -7.31
C LEU A 51 6.55 4.27 -6.45
N VAL A 52 6.78 4.19 -5.15
CA VAL A 52 5.89 3.43 -4.24
C VAL A 52 4.92 4.37 -3.53
N LEU A 53 3.62 4.11 -3.67
CA LEU A 53 2.56 4.73 -2.87
C LEU A 53 2.04 3.71 -1.86
N ILE A 54 2.20 4.00 -0.56
CA ILE A 54 1.60 3.20 0.52
C ILE A 54 0.40 3.97 1.08
N ALA A 55 -0.79 3.38 1.04
CA ALA A 55 -2.02 4.01 1.49
C ALA A 55 -2.77 3.12 2.49
N VAL A 56 -2.98 3.62 3.70
CA VAL A 56 -3.71 2.93 4.78
C VAL A 56 -4.71 3.88 5.43
N PRO A 57 -5.90 3.40 5.85
CA PRO A 57 -6.87 4.22 6.56
C PRO A 57 -6.38 4.53 7.97
N SER A 58 -6.95 5.58 8.55
CA SER A 58 -6.92 5.83 9.99
C SER A 58 -8.29 5.48 10.58
N PHE A 59 -8.33 4.54 11.53
CA PHE A 59 -9.53 4.18 12.28
C PHE A 59 -9.40 4.66 13.72
N GLY A 60 -10.23 5.63 14.11
CA GLY A 60 -10.14 6.25 15.44
C GLY A 60 -8.78 6.88 15.71
N GLY A 61 -8.18 7.51 14.69
CA GLY A 61 -6.89 8.21 14.78
C GLY A 61 -5.66 7.31 14.67
N ARG A 62 -5.80 6.00 14.42
CA ARG A 62 -4.68 5.04 14.36
C ARG A 62 -4.69 4.22 13.09
N VAL A 63 -3.52 3.75 12.68
CA VAL A 63 -3.41 2.76 11.60
C VAL A 63 -3.91 1.40 12.10
N PRO A 64 -4.72 0.66 11.31
CA PRO A 64 -5.11 -0.69 11.68
C PRO A 64 -3.90 -1.61 11.85
N ALA A 65 -3.81 -2.30 13.00
CA ALA A 65 -2.72 -3.24 13.26
C ALA A 65 -2.58 -4.33 12.18
N LEU A 66 -3.70 -4.72 11.54
CA LEU A 66 -3.69 -5.67 10.44
C LEU A 66 -2.97 -5.11 9.20
N ALA A 67 -3.14 -3.82 8.92
CA ALA A 67 -2.41 -3.16 7.83
C ALA A 67 -0.91 -3.15 8.10
N ILE A 68 -0.50 -2.86 9.35
CA ILE A 68 0.92 -2.89 9.77
C ILE A 68 1.50 -4.31 9.65
N LYS A 69 0.79 -5.32 10.17
CA LYS A 69 1.23 -6.73 10.09
C LYS A 69 1.43 -7.22 8.66
N LYS A 70 0.60 -6.74 7.72
CA LYS A 70 0.70 -7.08 6.30
C LYS A 70 1.67 -6.17 5.53
N ALA A 71 1.99 -4.99 6.05
CA ALA A 71 2.96 -4.07 5.45
C ALA A 71 4.40 -4.57 5.68
N CYS A 72 4.79 -5.65 5.00
CA CYS A 72 6.12 -6.25 5.01
C CYS A 72 7.22 -5.41 4.30
N LEU A 73 6.93 -4.15 3.94
CA LEU A 73 7.40 -3.62 2.66
C LEU A 73 8.48 -2.55 2.75
N VAL A 74 8.83 -2.06 3.94
CA VAL A 74 9.78 -0.92 4.05
C VAL A 74 11.08 -1.26 4.79
N ARG A 75 11.11 -2.29 5.65
CA ARG A 75 12.35 -2.83 6.23
C ARG A 75 12.09 -4.16 6.96
N LYS A 76 13.15 -4.97 7.14
CA LYS A 76 13.13 -6.21 7.95
C LYS A 76 12.66 -6.01 9.40
N GLU A 77 12.63 -4.78 9.89
CA GLU A 77 12.03 -4.37 11.16
C GLU A 77 11.05 -3.21 10.89
N CYS A 78 9.82 -3.53 10.51
CA CYS A 78 8.73 -2.56 10.45
C CYS A 78 8.15 -2.37 11.86
N GLU A 79 8.82 -1.59 12.71
CA GLU A 79 8.15 -0.92 13.83
C GLU A 79 7.48 0.34 13.28
N LEU A 80 6.30 0.17 12.68
CA LEU A 80 5.48 1.29 12.24
C LEU A 80 4.84 1.92 13.48
N TYR A 81 5.55 2.86 14.11
CA TYR A 81 5.02 3.66 15.23
C TYR A 81 4.15 4.78 14.65
N ILE A 82 2.91 4.45 14.25
CA ILE A 82 1.88 5.41 13.80
C ILE A 82 0.59 5.22 14.59
#